data_AF-A0A520CAB0-F1
#
_entry.id   AF-A0A520CAB0-F1
#
_cell.length_a   1.000
_cell.length_b   1.000
_cell.length_c   1.000
_cell.angle_alpha   90.00
_cell.angle_beta   90.00
_cell.angle_gamma   90.00
#
_symmetry.space_group_name_H-M   'P 1'
#
loop_
_entity.id
_entity.type
_entity.pdbx_description
1 polymer ?
#
loop_
_entity_poly.entity_id
_entity_poly.type
_entity_poly.pdbx_seq_one_letter_code
_entity_poly.pdbx_strand_id
1 'polypeptide(L)'
;MDDKIVVHSTYYNGIEANIIKARLEDSDIPCFLTDEHISTIQPLYNQAVGGVKLHVFEKDIDRINELLADEVEITEDKPAVESDQVCENCQSTNVSYGQATKNRFSPWVTIVSLLLLVYPFKVSKCYHCYDCGHEFK
;
A
#
# COMPACT_ATOMS: atom_id res chain seq x y z
N MET A 1 -35.21 10.41 17.75
CA MET A 1 -34.51 10.60 16.48
C MET A 1 -33.81 9.30 16.17
N ASP A 2 -34.06 8.70 15.00
CA ASP A 2 -33.30 7.52 14.59
C ASP A 2 -31.88 7.94 14.22
N ASP A 3 -30.91 7.46 15.00
CA ASP A 3 -29.48 7.66 14.72
C ASP A 3 -29.10 6.82 13.49
N LYS A 4 -29.22 7.43 12.30
CA LYS A 4 -28.91 6.80 11.02
C LYS A 4 -27.39 6.61 10.87
N ILE A 5 -26.99 5.38 10.61
CA ILE A 5 -25.59 5.01 10.34
C ILE A 5 -25.34 5.12 8.83
N VAL A 6 -24.24 5.79 8.47
CA VAL A 6 -23.80 5.94 7.09
C VAL A 6 -22.34 5.52 6.94
N VAL A 7 -21.93 5.24 5.70
CA VAL A 7 -20.51 5.04 5.36
C VAL A 7 -19.88 6.40 5.13
N HIS A 8 -18.83 6.71 5.89
CA HIS A 8 -18.08 7.96 5.76
C HIS A 8 -16.95 7.85 4.72
N SER A 9 -16.13 6.79 4.84
CA SER A 9 -14.96 6.57 3.99
C SER A 9 -14.67 5.08 3.82
N THR A 10 -13.85 4.77 2.81
CA THR A 10 -13.48 3.40 2.44
C THR A 10 -11.96 3.32 2.28
N TYR A 11 -11.34 2.34 2.92
CA TYR A 11 -9.89 2.15 2.94
C TYR A 11 -9.50 0.80 2.34
N TYR A 12 -8.40 0.74 1.59
CA TYR A 12 -7.87 -0.53 1.07
C TYR A 12 -6.82 -1.16 1.97
N ASN A 13 -6.21 -0.36 2.86
CA ASN A 13 -5.27 -0.82 3.86
C ASN A 13 -5.98 -0.97 5.23
N GLY A 14 -6.02 -2.18 5.77
CA GLY A 14 -6.62 -2.43 7.09
C GLY A 14 -5.90 -1.72 8.23
N ILE A 15 -4.60 -1.44 8.08
CA ILE A 15 -3.82 -0.69 9.08
C ILE A 15 -4.30 0.76 9.13
N GLU A 16 -4.43 1.40 7.96
CA GLU A 16 -4.91 2.78 7.85
C GLU A 16 -6.32 2.94 8.42
N ALA A 17 -7.23 2.02 8.06
CA ALA A 17 -8.60 2.02 8.59
C ALA A 17 -8.63 1.97 10.12
N ASN A 18 -7.78 1.13 10.72
CA ASN A 18 -7.69 1.01 12.19
C ASN A 18 -7.07 2.25 12.85
N ILE A 19 -6.10 2.91 12.22
CA ILE A 19 -5.54 4.16 12.74
C ILE A 19 -6.63 5.23 12.80
N ILE A 20 -7.42 5.37 11.74
CA ILE A 20 -8.54 6.33 11.70
C ILE A 20 -9.61 5.96 12.74
N LYS A 21 -9.96 4.68 12.86
CA LYS A 21 -10.91 4.21 13.89
C LYS A 21 -10.44 4.58 15.30
N ALA A 22 -9.19 4.28 15.64
CA ALA A 22 -8.63 4.59 16.96
C ALA A 22 -8.69 6.09 17.28
N ARG A 23 -8.41 6.95 16.29
CA ARG A 23 -8.50 8.41 16.46
C ARG A 23 -9.92 8.91 16.70
N LEU A 24 -10.89 8.34 15.99
CA LEU A 24 -12.30 8.67 16.20
C LEU A 24 -12.78 8.20 17.58
N GLU A 25 -12.35 7.02 18.02
CA GLU A 25 -12.62 6.51 19.36
C GLU A 25 -11.99 7.40 20.45
N ASP A 26 -10.76 7.88 20.26
CA ASP A 26 -10.10 8.84 21.17
C ASP A 26 -10.84 10.18 21.26
N SER A 27 -11.61 10.53 20.22
CA SER A 27 -12.43 11.75 20.16
C SER A 27 -13.86 11.55 20.69
N ASP A 28 -14.15 10.42 21.32
CA ASP A 28 -15.50 10.02 21.76
C ASP A 28 -16.52 9.96 20.60
N ILE A 29 -16.07 9.61 19.38
CA ILE A 29 -16.94 9.44 18.21
C ILE A 29 -17.16 7.94 17.96
N PRO A 30 -18.38 7.43 18.19
CA PRO A 30 -18.68 6.02 17.96
C PRO A 30 -18.62 5.68 16.47
N CYS A 31 -17.74 4.74 16.12
CA CYS A 31 -17.55 4.26 14.75
C CYS A 31 -17.25 2.76 14.74
N PHE A 32 -17.45 2.11 13.59
CA PHE A 32 -17.03 0.72 13.38
C PHE A 32 -16.58 0.48 11.94
N LEU A 33 -15.74 -0.52 11.77
CA LEU A 33 -15.24 -0.97 10.47
C LEU A 33 -15.97 -2.23 10.03
N THR A 34 -16.29 -2.30 8.75
CA THR A 34 -16.80 -3.52 8.09
C THR A 34 -15.78 -4.01 7.07
N ASP A 35 -15.76 -5.31 6.79
CA ASP A 35 -14.92 -5.96 5.76
C ASP A 35 -13.40 -6.01 6.06
N GLU A 36 -12.98 -5.69 7.30
CA GLU A 36 -11.56 -5.68 7.74
C GLU A 36 -10.87 -7.04 7.59
N HIS A 37 -11.57 -8.11 7.95
CA HIS A 37 -11.03 -9.47 7.90
C HIS A 37 -10.83 -9.96 6.47
N ILE A 38 -11.67 -9.54 5.51
CA ILE A 38 -11.53 -9.99 4.12
C ILE A 38 -10.29 -9.34 3.49
N SER A 39 -10.01 -8.08 3.81
CA SER A 39 -8.78 -7.41 3.36
C SER A 39 -7.52 -8.07 3.89
N THR A 40 -7.56 -8.55 5.14
CA THR A 40 -6.41 -9.20 5.78
C THR A 40 -6.18 -10.63 5.29
N ILE A 41 -7.25 -11.42 5.14
CA ILE A 41 -7.16 -12.85 4.81
C ILE A 41 -7.00 -13.07 3.31
N GLN A 42 -7.64 -12.25 2.48
CA GLN A 42 -7.65 -12.46 1.03
C GLN A 42 -7.42 -11.14 0.25
N PRO A 43 -6.19 -10.58 0.29
CA PRO A 43 -5.88 -9.27 -0.32
C PRO A 43 -6.22 -9.18 -1.81
N LEU A 44 -6.16 -10.30 -2.53
CA LEU A 44 -6.48 -10.37 -3.97
C LEU A 44 -7.96 -10.05 -4.27
N TYR A 45 -8.84 -10.14 -3.28
CA TYR A 45 -10.29 -9.90 -3.43
C TYR A 45 -10.70 -8.50 -2.94
N ASN A 46 -9.75 -7.66 -2.50
CA ASN A 46 -10.04 -6.30 -2.03
C ASN A 46 -10.77 -5.44 -3.08
N GLN A 47 -10.48 -5.62 -4.37
CA GLN A 47 -11.19 -4.93 -5.46
C GLN A 47 -12.65 -5.38 -5.61
N ALA A 48 -12.98 -6.62 -5.24
CA ALA A 48 -14.34 -7.16 -5.38
C ALA A 48 -15.25 -6.76 -4.21
N VAL A 49 -14.69 -6.54 -3.02
CA VAL A 49 -15.43 -6.20 -1.78
C VAL A 49 -15.57 -4.70 -1.58
N GLY A 50 -14.71 -3.92 -2.26
CA GLY A 50 -14.73 -2.47 -2.20
C GLY A 50 -14.14 -1.92 -0.91
N GLY A 51 -13.10 -2.57 -0.37
CA GLY A 51 -12.32 -2.09 0.79
C GLY A 51 -13.03 -2.20 2.15
N VAL A 52 -12.30 -1.82 3.19
CA VAL A 52 -12.76 -1.69 4.58
C VAL A 52 -13.57 -0.41 4.71
N LYS A 53 -14.85 -0.51 5.09
CA LYS A 53 -15.76 0.63 5.16
C LYS A 53 -15.86 1.15 6.59
N LEU A 54 -15.68 2.45 6.77
CA LEU A 54 -15.86 3.13 8.05
C LEU A 54 -17.29 3.64 8.18
N HIS A 55 -18.00 3.13 9.17
CA HIS A 55 -19.37 3.50 9.49
C HIS A 55 -19.43 4.42 10.71
N VAL A 56 -20.22 5.48 10.59
CA VAL A 56 -20.41 6.52 11.61
C VAL A 56 -21.86 6.97 11.65
N PHE A 57 -22.28 7.66 12.70
CA PHE A 57 -23.60 8.29 12.72
C PHE A 57 -23.61 9.57 11.88
N GLU A 58 -24.74 9.79 11.19
CA GLU A 58 -24.92 10.94 10.31
C GLU A 58 -24.74 12.29 11.02
N LYS A 59 -25.05 12.35 12.32
CA LYS A 59 -24.89 13.54 13.17
C LYS A 59 -23.43 13.94 13.43
N ASP A 60 -22.50 12.98 13.32
CA ASP A 60 -21.10 13.18 13.68
C ASP A 60 -20.22 13.47 12.44
N ILE A 61 -20.79 13.47 11.24
CA ILE A 61 -20.05 13.68 9.98
C ILE A 61 -19.29 15.00 9.97
N ASP A 62 -19.94 16.11 10.36
CA ASP A 62 -19.32 17.43 10.34
C ASP A 62 -18.12 17.49 11.29
N ARG A 63 -18.28 16.92 12.49
CA ARG A 63 -17.22 16.81 13.50
C ARG A 63 -16.06 15.96 13.02
N ILE A 64 -16.34 14.85 12.31
CA ILE A 64 -15.31 13.98 11.73
C ILE A 64 -14.52 14.72 10.65
N ASN A 65 -15.22 15.45 9.76
CA ASN A 65 -14.57 16.22 8.70
C ASN A 65 -13.62 17.28 9.26
N GLU A 66 -14.03 17.98 10.31
CA GLU A 66 -13.17 18.96 11.00
C GLU A 66 -11.94 18.29 11.61
N LEU A 67 -12.12 17.16 12.33
CA LEU A 67 -11.01 16.43 12.94
C LEU A 67 -10.02 15.85 11.93
N LEU A 68 -10.49 15.43 10.75
CA LEU A 68 -9.64 14.84 9.70
C LEU A 68 -9.00 15.90 8.79
N ALA A 69 -9.60 17.09 8.67
CA ALA A 69 -9.08 18.17 7.82
C ALA A 69 -7.76 18.76 8.36
N ASP A 70 -7.55 18.73 9.67
CA ASP A 70 -6.38 19.32 10.32
C ASP A 70 -5.07 18.53 10.10
N GLU A 71 -5.12 17.29 9.57
CA GLU A 71 -3.93 16.41 9.57
C GLU A 71 -3.66 15.64 8.26
N VAL A 72 -4.15 16.09 7.10
CA VAL A 72 -3.78 15.48 5.80
C VAL A 72 -2.39 15.95 5.33
N GLU A 73 -1.36 15.65 6.11
CA GLU A 73 0.03 15.51 5.64
C GLU A 73 0.61 14.19 6.13
N ILE A 74 -0.15 13.09 6.00
CA ILE A 74 0.49 11.78 5.95
C ILE A 74 1.09 11.68 4.56
N THR A 75 2.33 12.15 4.47
CA THR A 75 3.19 12.00 3.31
C THR A 75 3.09 10.54 2.86
N GLU A 76 2.78 10.30 1.58
CA GLU A 76 2.95 9.00 0.98
C GLU A 76 4.42 8.60 1.18
N ASP A 77 4.70 7.90 2.26
CA ASP A 77 5.98 7.24 2.50
C ASP A 77 6.01 6.04 1.55
N LYS A 78 6.11 6.34 0.25
CA LYS A 78 6.82 5.46 -0.67
C LYS A 78 8.14 5.21 0.04
N PRO A 79 8.59 3.96 0.23
CA PRO A 79 9.91 3.73 0.76
C PRO A 79 10.89 4.29 -0.27
N ALA A 80 11.21 5.57 -0.14
CA ALA A 80 12.37 6.20 -0.70
C ALA A 80 13.50 5.54 0.07
N VAL A 81 13.99 4.43 -0.50
CA VAL A 81 15.29 3.93 -0.14
C VAL A 81 16.22 5.08 -0.49
N GLU A 82 16.60 5.88 0.50
CA GLU A 82 17.74 6.79 0.44
C GLU A 82 18.96 5.92 0.16
N SER A 83 19.18 5.62 -1.12
CA SER A 83 20.44 5.09 -1.58
C SER A 83 21.21 6.27 -2.12
N ASP A 84 22.36 6.58 -1.52
CA ASP A 84 23.40 7.49 -2.04
C ASP A 84 23.96 7.06 -3.42
N GLN A 85 23.28 6.14 -4.10
CA GLN A 85 23.69 5.58 -5.38
C GLN A 85 23.22 6.51 -6.49
N VAL A 86 24.17 7.14 -7.16
CA VAL A 86 23.93 7.95 -8.35
C VAL A 86 24.06 7.06 -9.57
N CYS A 87 23.16 7.19 -10.54
CA CYS A 87 23.28 6.41 -11.78
C CYS A 87 24.59 6.76 -12.52
N GLU A 88 25.46 5.78 -12.76
CA GLU A 88 26.74 5.98 -13.47
C GLU A 88 26.58 6.49 -14.91
N ASN A 89 25.42 6.25 -15.53
CA ASN A 89 25.16 6.57 -16.94
C ASN A 89 24.56 7.98 -17.15
N CYS A 90 23.66 8.43 -16.27
CA CYS A 90 22.96 9.72 -16.42
C CYS A 90 23.08 10.65 -15.21
N GLN A 91 23.81 10.24 -14.17
CA GLN A 91 24.03 10.99 -12.93
C GLN A 91 22.77 11.42 -12.19
N SER A 92 21.63 10.78 -12.46
CA SER A 92 20.40 11.09 -11.73
C SER A 92 20.35 10.36 -10.39
N THR A 93 19.74 11.02 -9.41
CA THR A 93 19.47 10.50 -8.06
C THR A 93 18.17 9.69 -8.03
N ASN A 94 17.41 9.66 -9.13
CA ASN A 94 16.13 8.96 -9.22
C ASN A 94 16.34 7.47 -9.55
N VAL A 95 16.98 6.76 -8.62
CA VAL A 95 17.23 5.32 -8.67
C VAL A 95 16.43 4.61 -7.58
N SER A 96 15.93 3.41 -7.87
CA SER A 96 15.26 2.58 -6.87
C SER A 96 15.78 1.16 -6.90
N TYR A 97 15.88 0.56 -5.71
CA TYR A 97 16.28 -0.83 -5.54
C TYR A 97 15.07 -1.75 -5.63
N GLY A 98 15.05 -2.61 -6.64
CA GLY A 98 13.86 -3.40 -6.95
C GLY A 98 14.17 -4.74 -7.60
N GLN A 99 13.11 -5.36 -8.12
CA GLN A 99 13.22 -6.56 -8.95
C GLN A 99 13.80 -6.18 -10.31
N ALA A 100 14.79 -6.93 -10.79
CA ALA A 100 15.36 -6.70 -12.11
C ALA A 100 14.32 -6.90 -13.21
N THR A 101 14.19 -5.92 -14.11
CA THR A 101 13.30 -6.06 -15.28
C THR A 101 13.99 -6.85 -16.40
N LYS A 102 15.32 -6.73 -16.53
CA LYS A 102 16.14 -7.52 -17.47
C LYS A 102 16.81 -8.69 -16.73
N ASN A 103 16.80 -9.88 -17.34
CA ASN A 103 17.38 -11.11 -16.74
C ASN A 103 16.89 -11.40 -15.31
N ARG A 104 15.57 -11.28 -15.10
CA ARG A 104 14.88 -11.50 -13.81
C ARG A 104 15.21 -12.83 -13.12
N PHE A 105 15.49 -13.87 -13.91
CA PHE A 105 15.81 -15.21 -13.43
C PHE A 105 17.13 -15.69 -14.02
N SER A 106 17.98 -16.28 -13.18
CA SER A 106 19.21 -16.95 -13.64
C SER A 106 18.84 -18.11 -14.57
N PRO A 107 19.60 -18.35 -15.66
CA PRO A 107 19.28 -19.40 -16.63
C PRO A 107 19.13 -20.79 -15.99
N TRP A 108 19.92 -21.10 -14.96
CA TRP A 108 19.80 -22.34 -14.19
C TRP A 108 18.49 -22.44 -13.40
N VAL A 109 18.02 -21.32 -12.83
CA VAL A 109 16.75 -21.27 -12.10
C VAL A 109 15.57 -21.46 -13.06
N THR A 110 15.66 -20.90 -14.27
CA THR A 110 14.65 -21.10 -15.33
C THR A 110 14.58 -22.56 -15.77
N ILE A 111 15.72 -23.23 -15.95
CA ILE A 111 15.79 -24.65 -16.33
C ILE A 111 15.19 -25.55 -15.22
N VAL A 112 15.57 -25.31 -13.97
CA VAL A 112 15.06 -26.08 -12.82
C VAL A 112 13.56 -25.85 -12.61
N SER A 113 13.10 -24.61 -12.74
CA SER A 113 11.67 -24.24 -12.67
C SER A 113 10.86 -24.94 -13.76
N LEU A 114 11.36 -24.95 -15.00
CA LEU A 114 10.72 -25.65 -16.12
C LEU A 114 10.66 -27.16 -15.90
N LEU A 115 11.74 -27.77 -15.39
CA LEU A 115 11.82 -29.21 -15.12
C LEU A 115 10.86 -29.63 -14.01
N LEU A 116 10.79 -28.85 -12.93
CA LEU A 116 9.95 -29.15 -11.79
C LEU A 116 8.50 -28.66 -11.94
N LEU A 117 8.17 -27.91 -12.99
CA LEU A 117 6.89 -27.20 -13.15
C LEU A 117 6.53 -26.35 -11.91
N VAL A 118 7.55 -25.80 -11.23
CA VAL A 118 7.39 -24.95 -10.04
C VAL A 118 7.73 -23.52 -10.40
N TYR A 119 6.92 -22.57 -9.92
CA TYR A 119 7.16 -21.14 -10.14
C TYR A 119 8.53 -20.69 -9.62
N PRO A 120 9.32 -19.90 -10.37
CA PRO A 120 10.65 -19.50 -9.96
C PRO A 120 10.58 -18.45 -8.83
N PHE A 121 10.80 -18.88 -7.58
CA PHE A 121 10.71 -18.01 -6.39
C PHE A 121 11.89 -17.05 -6.21
N LYS A 122 12.98 -17.21 -6.96
CA LYS A 122 14.21 -16.41 -6.77
C LYS A 122 14.38 -15.38 -7.88
N VAL A 123 14.00 -14.15 -7.58
CA VAL A 123 14.17 -12.97 -8.45
C VAL A 123 15.48 -12.24 -8.11
N SER A 124 16.27 -11.87 -9.11
CA SER A 124 17.44 -11.00 -8.92
C SER A 124 17.01 -9.57 -8.56
N LYS A 125 17.73 -8.95 -7.62
CA LYS A 125 17.54 -7.55 -7.24
C LYS A 125 18.63 -6.68 -7.85
N CYS A 126 18.28 -5.51 -8.35
CA CYS A 126 19.20 -4.52 -8.90
C CYS A 126 18.64 -3.11 -8.72
N TYR A 127 19.51 -2.11 -8.84
CA TYR A 127 19.10 -0.72 -8.96
C TYR A 127 18.59 -0.45 -10.37
N HIS A 128 17.47 0.26 -10.47
CA HIS A 128 16.89 0.72 -11.72
C HIS A 128 16.82 2.25 -11.71
N CYS A 129 17.38 2.89 -12.73
CA CYS A 129 17.26 4.33 -12.93
C CYS A 129 16.00 4.67 -13.74
N TYR A 130 15.11 5.51 -13.20
CA TYR A 130 13.87 5.88 -13.87
C TYR A 130 14.03 6.90 -15.01
N ASP A 131 15.13 7.64 -15.05
CA ASP A 131 15.37 8.64 -16.10
C ASP A 131 15.96 8.02 -17.37
N CYS A 132 16.87 7.05 -17.23
CA CYS A 132 17.56 6.44 -18.37
C CYS A 132 17.29 4.93 -18.57
N GLY A 133 16.60 4.28 -17.63
CA GLY A 133 16.30 2.85 -17.68
C GLY A 133 17.51 1.93 -17.48
N HIS A 134 18.65 2.47 -17.04
CA HIS A 134 19.85 1.67 -16.80
C HIS A 134 19.69 0.85 -15.51
N GLU A 135 20.05 -0.44 -15.60
CA GLU A 135 20.03 -1.37 -14.47
C GLU A 135 21.46 -1.72 -14.05
N PHE A 136 21.80 -1.48 -12.78
CA PHE A 136 23.11 -1.73 -12.21
C PHE A 136 22.97 -2.39 -10.82
N LYS A 137 24.07 -2.95 -10.31
CA LYS A 137 24.03 -3.86 -9.15
C LYS A 137 24.17 -3.13 -7.82
#